data_AF-A0A6I7PS29-F1
#
_entry.id   AF-A0A6I7PS29-F1
#
_cell.length_a   1.000
_cell.length_b   1.000
_cell.length_c   1.000
_cell.angle_alpha   90.00
_cell.angle_beta   90.00
_cell.angle_gamma   90.00
#
_symmetry.space_group_name_H-M   'P 1'
#
loop_
_entity.id
_entity.type
_entity.pdbx_description
1 polymer ?
#
loop_
_entity_poly.entity_id
_entity_poly.type
_entity_poly.pdbx_seq_one_letter_code
_entity_poly.pdbx_strand_id
1 'polypeptide(L)'
;MLKAYLIFFVFGANFLGFWFFNSTALADAAKIEEISKIFLVRPDLRHEEEKIEIRGNRLEIRAWYDRPPNPNPDQMECLTYRWLLGGRGQRLGEGAPGIFQKFPEIQTVYLELFELDPKTRSVDGRGQLEKTFEKTVYAKALVRRSQLQAQNRTAEDWKAVLWEGLSSCLEAGRSLSIQKELK
;
A
#
# COMPACT_ATOMS: atom_id res chain seq x y z
N MET A 1 47.41 -27.94 47.34
CA MET A 1 46.02 -27.54 47.02
C MET A 1 45.91 -26.02 47.15
N LEU A 2 45.91 -25.29 46.03
CA LEU A 2 45.57 -23.86 45.98
C LEU A 2 44.84 -23.63 44.65
N LYS A 3 43.56 -23.27 44.71
CA LYS A 3 42.71 -22.99 43.54
C LYS A 3 42.90 -21.54 43.11
N ALA A 4 43.33 -21.32 41.88
CA ALA A 4 43.34 -20.01 41.23
C ALA A 4 41.95 -19.73 40.63
N TYR A 5 41.37 -18.57 40.95
CA TYR A 5 40.16 -18.04 40.32
C TYR A 5 40.56 -17.19 39.11
N LEU A 6 40.17 -17.62 37.91
CA LEU A 6 40.19 -16.79 36.70
C LEU A 6 38.91 -15.97 36.62
N ILE A 7 39.04 -14.64 36.60
CA ILE A 7 37.97 -13.70 36.28
C ILE A 7 38.07 -13.42 34.77
N PHE A 8 37.06 -13.84 33.99
CA PHE A 8 36.90 -13.41 32.60
C PHE A 8 36.02 -12.17 32.55
N PHE A 9 36.59 -11.06 32.07
CA PHE A 9 35.85 -9.88 31.65
C PHE A 9 35.10 -10.18 30.34
N VAL A 10 33.77 -10.16 30.38
CA VAL A 10 32.91 -10.13 29.20
C VAL A 10 32.80 -8.67 28.75
N PHE A 11 33.57 -8.28 27.74
CA PHE A 11 33.33 -7.02 27.03
C PHE A 11 32.14 -7.22 26.09
N GLY A 12 31.02 -6.59 26.43
CA GLY A 12 29.84 -6.50 25.57
C GLY A 12 30.13 -5.64 24.33
N ALA A 13 30.08 -6.26 23.17
CA ALA A 13 29.99 -5.58 21.88
C ALA A 13 28.54 -5.67 21.38
N ASN A 14 27.70 -4.73 21.79
CA ASN A 14 26.35 -4.56 21.25
C ASN A 14 26.09 -3.05 21.15
N PHE A 15 26.54 -2.36 20.10
CA PHE A 15 25.95 -1.05 19.73
C PHE A 15 26.38 -0.51 18.36
N LEU A 16 26.37 -1.29 17.27
CA LEU A 16 26.62 -0.74 15.92
C LEU A 16 25.76 -1.40 14.82
N GLY A 17 24.47 -1.63 15.09
CA GLY A 17 23.56 -2.31 14.14
C GLY A 17 22.41 -1.48 13.56
N PHE A 18 22.21 -0.23 14.00
CA PHE A 18 20.90 0.44 13.83
C PHE A 18 20.79 1.52 12.75
N TRP A 19 21.86 1.79 11.98
CA TRP A 19 21.87 2.93 11.03
C TRP A 19 21.87 2.57 9.53
N PHE A 20 21.90 1.29 9.14
CA PHE A 20 21.91 0.89 7.72
C PHE A 20 20.57 0.41 7.15
N PHE A 21 19.51 0.26 7.96
CA PHE A 21 18.24 -0.30 7.49
C PHE A 21 17.25 0.71 6.89
N ASN A 22 17.46 2.03 7.06
CA ASN A 22 16.48 3.02 6.62
C ASN A 22 16.68 3.51 5.17
N SER A 23 17.89 3.45 4.61
CA SER A 23 18.12 4.00 3.26
C SER A 23 17.56 3.10 2.15
N THR A 24 17.55 1.79 2.36
CA THR A 24 17.06 0.82 1.35
C THR A 24 15.54 0.85 1.25
N ALA A 25 14.83 0.88 2.38
CA ALA A 25 13.37 0.93 2.40
C ALA A 25 12.81 2.18 1.71
N LEU A 26 13.45 3.35 1.90
CA LEU A 26 13.06 4.57 1.19
C LEU A 26 13.32 4.48 -0.31
N ALA A 27 14.47 3.94 -0.72
CA ALA A 27 14.79 3.74 -2.13
C ALA A 27 13.84 2.73 -2.80
N ASP A 28 13.46 1.67 -2.11
CA ASP A 28 12.56 0.65 -2.64
C ASP A 28 11.11 1.16 -2.69
N ALA A 29 10.67 1.97 -1.73
CA ALA A 29 9.39 2.67 -1.81
C ALA A 29 9.28 3.57 -3.06
N ALA A 30 10.34 4.32 -3.38
CA ALA A 30 10.38 5.14 -4.60
C ALA A 30 10.33 4.30 -5.88
N LYS A 31 11.05 3.18 -5.94
CA LYS A 31 10.97 2.26 -7.10
C LYS A 31 9.58 1.63 -7.23
N ILE A 32 8.98 1.21 -6.12
CA ILE A 32 7.62 0.66 -6.09
C ILE A 32 6.63 1.69 -6.59
N GLU A 33 6.78 2.96 -6.22
CA GLU A 33 5.96 4.04 -6.74
C GLU A 33 6.07 4.16 -8.27
N GLU A 34 7.28 4.14 -8.81
CA GLU A 34 7.53 4.22 -10.25
C GLU A 34 6.89 3.04 -11.02
N ILE A 35 6.99 1.83 -10.46
CA ILE A 35 6.43 0.61 -11.07
C ILE A 35 4.92 0.56 -10.93
N SER A 36 4.38 0.89 -9.75
CA SER A 36 2.94 0.83 -9.48
C SER A 36 2.18 1.95 -10.17
N LYS A 37 2.85 3.08 -10.47
CA LYS A 37 2.27 4.32 -11.00
C LYS A 37 0.99 4.71 -10.26
N ILE A 38 0.93 4.40 -8.96
CA ILE A 38 -0.28 4.55 -8.16
C ILE A 38 -0.62 6.03 -7.94
N PHE A 39 0.35 6.94 -8.07
CA PHE A 39 0.14 8.38 -8.01
C PHE A 39 0.35 9.00 -9.39
N LEU A 40 -0.63 9.78 -9.86
CA LEU A 40 -0.57 10.48 -11.15
C LEU A 40 0.09 11.87 -11.05
N VAL A 41 0.08 12.44 -9.85
CA VAL A 41 0.64 13.76 -9.58
C VAL A 41 2.07 13.64 -9.07
N ARG A 42 2.86 14.67 -9.35
CA ARG A 42 4.23 14.79 -8.84
C ARG A 42 4.23 14.78 -7.30
N PRO A 43 5.29 14.28 -6.64
CA PRO A 43 5.37 14.20 -5.19
C PRO A 43 5.09 15.53 -4.45
N ASP A 44 5.46 16.67 -5.03
CA ASP A 44 5.24 18.02 -4.46
C ASP A 44 3.77 18.47 -4.43
N LEU A 45 2.91 17.82 -5.23
CA LEU A 45 1.49 18.16 -5.35
C LEU A 45 0.57 17.17 -4.64
N ARG A 46 1.13 16.14 -4.00
CA ARG A 46 0.36 15.12 -3.29
C ARG A 46 -0.11 15.64 -1.95
N HIS A 47 -1.26 15.15 -1.51
CA HIS A 47 -1.61 15.30 -0.12
C HIS A 47 -0.67 14.44 0.73
N GLU A 48 -0.35 14.89 1.95
CA GLU A 48 0.48 14.13 2.87
C GLU A 48 -0.12 12.77 3.26
N GLU A 49 -1.37 12.48 2.91
CA GLU A 49 -2.02 11.18 3.18
C GLU A 49 -1.74 10.14 2.10
N GLU A 50 -1.32 10.58 0.91
CA GLU A 50 -0.92 9.72 -0.20
C GLU A 50 0.51 9.21 0.03
N LYS A 51 0.66 7.95 0.40
CA LYS A 51 1.96 7.37 0.77
C LYS A 51 2.15 5.95 0.27
N ILE A 52 3.41 5.62 -0.02
CA ILE A 52 3.91 4.25 -0.12
C ILE A 52 4.93 4.05 0.99
N GLU A 53 4.71 3.07 1.85
CA GLU A 53 5.59 2.75 2.97
C GLU A 53 5.86 1.24 3.02
N ILE A 54 7.12 0.85 3.25
CA ILE A 54 7.49 -0.54 3.54
C ILE A 54 7.67 -0.68 5.06
N ARG A 55 6.92 -1.59 5.67
CA ARG A 55 6.98 -1.92 7.10
C ARG A 55 7.31 -3.39 7.26
N GLY A 56 8.58 -3.70 7.49
CA GLY A 56 9.06 -5.09 7.50
C GLY A 56 8.85 -5.74 6.13
N ASN A 57 8.06 -6.81 6.07
CA ASN A 57 7.71 -7.52 4.82
C ASN A 57 6.38 -7.08 4.21
N ARG A 58 5.78 -5.99 4.71
CA ARG A 58 4.50 -5.46 4.23
C ARG A 58 4.70 -4.13 3.51
N LEU A 59 4.14 -4.03 2.32
CA LEU A 59 3.96 -2.78 1.59
C LEU A 59 2.59 -2.20 1.94
N GLU A 60 2.56 -0.93 2.33
CA GLU A 60 1.34 -0.16 2.56
C GLU A 60 1.24 0.96 1.53
N ILE A 61 0.16 0.94 0.75
CA ILE A 61 -0.18 1.96 -0.24
C ILE A 61 -1.45 2.66 0.25
N ARG A 62 -1.38 3.98 0.42
CA ARG A 62 -2.55 4.83 0.69
C ARG A 62 -2.70 5.77 -0.48
N ALA A 63 -3.84 5.73 -1.15
CA ALA A 63 -4.07 6.55 -2.32
C ALA A 63 -5.42 7.25 -2.29
N TRP A 64 -5.41 8.52 -2.70
CA TRP A 64 -6.62 9.30 -2.85
C TRP A 64 -7.37 8.89 -4.12
N TYR A 65 -8.69 8.82 -4.00
CA TYR A 65 -9.61 8.57 -5.09
C TYR A 65 -10.89 9.38 -4.89
N ASP A 66 -11.33 10.02 -5.98
CA ASP A 66 -12.57 10.80 -6.03
C ASP A 66 -13.76 9.84 -6.18
N ARG A 67 -14.53 9.66 -5.09
CA ARG A 67 -15.58 8.66 -5.02
C ARG A 67 -16.83 9.20 -5.73
N PRO A 68 -17.49 8.40 -6.59
CA PRO A 68 -18.75 8.85 -7.20
C PRO A 68 -19.81 9.11 -6.11
N PRO A 69 -20.70 10.11 -6.27
CA PRO A 69 -21.69 10.51 -5.26
C PRO A 69 -22.61 9.38 -4.76
N ASN A 70 -22.86 8.36 -5.59
CA ASN A 70 -23.64 7.17 -5.25
C ASN A 70 -22.81 5.92 -5.57
N PRO A 71 -21.87 5.53 -4.69
CA PRO A 71 -20.96 4.42 -4.97
C PRO A 71 -21.72 3.10 -4.93
N ASN A 72 -21.73 2.36 -6.05
CA ASN A 72 -22.20 0.98 -6.05
C ASN A 72 -21.16 0.10 -5.30
N PRO A 73 -21.55 -0.65 -4.25
CA PRO A 73 -20.60 -1.42 -3.43
C PRO A 73 -19.74 -2.41 -4.23
N ASP A 74 -20.34 -3.11 -5.19
CA ASP A 74 -19.63 -4.07 -6.05
C ASP A 74 -18.65 -3.35 -6.98
N GLN A 75 -19.00 -2.17 -7.49
CA GLN A 75 -18.06 -1.37 -8.29
C GLN A 75 -16.88 -0.88 -7.45
N MET A 76 -17.11 -0.45 -6.22
CA MET A 76 -16.04 -0.03 -5.31
C MET A 76 -15.14 -1.21 -4.89
N GLU A 77 -15.74 -2.38 -4.66
CA GLU A 77 -15.00 -3.61 -4.39
C GLU A 77 -14.10 -3.98 -5.58
N CYS A 78 -14.67 -4.01 -6.79
CA CYS A 78 -13.91 -4.29 -8.01
C CYS A 78 -12.82 -3.24 -8.26
N LEU A 79 -13.08 -1.95 -8.04
CA LEU A 79 -12.08 -0.90 -8.13
C LEU A 79 -10.91 -1.17 -7.18
N THR A 80 -11.21 -1.58 -5.94
CA THR A 80 -10.19 -1.92 -4.95
C THR A 80 -9.32 -3.08 -5.43
N TYR A 81 -9.92 -4.13 -6.00
CA TYR A 81 -9.17 -5.24 -6.59
C TYR A 81 -8.33 -4.83 -7.80
N ARG A 82 -8.88 -3.99 -8.69
CA ARG A 82 -8.14 -3.45 -9.84
C ARG A 82 -6.89 -2.71 -9.40
N TRP A 83 -7.00 -1.83 -8.41
CA TRP A 83 -5.85 -1.08 -7.92
C TRP A 83 -4.84 -1.99 -7.20
N LEU A 84 -5.31 -2.89 -6.34
CA LEU A 84 -4.44 -3.76 -5.57
C LEU A 84 -3.69 -4.77 -6.45
N LEU A 85 -4.37 -5.36 -7.43
CA LEU A 85 -3.85 -6.49 -8.21
C LEU A 85 -3.37 -6.09 -9.61
N GLY A 86 -3.98 -5.08 -10.23
CA GLY A 86 -3.60 -4.63 -11.57
C GLY A 86 -2.86 -3.30 -11.62
N GLY A 87 -2.86 -2.51 -10.54
CA GLY A 87 -2.30 -1.16 -10.52
C GLY A 87 -3.31 -0.10 -10.97
N ARG A 88 -2.83 1.12 -11.22
CA ARG A 88 -3.69 2.28 -11.51
C ARG A 88 -4.15 2.30 -12.98
N GLY A 89 -4.99 1.34 -13.35
CA GLY A 89 -5.62 1.24 -14.67
C GLY A 89 -5.05 0.12 -15.54
N GLN A 90 -5.73 -0.19 -16.65
CA GLN A 90 -5.40 -1.38 -17.45
C GLN A 90 -3.98 -1.34 -18.06
N ARG A 91 -3.51 -0.13 -18.43
CA ARG A 91 -2.22 0.10 -19.12
C ARG A 91 -1.20 0.83 -18.25
N LEU A 92 -1.51 1.09 -16.99
CA LEU A 92 -0.76 2.00 -16.15
C LEU A 92 -0.36 1.33 -14.85
N GLY A 93 0.95 1.19 -14.67
CA GLY A 93 1.56 0.62 -13.49
C GLY A 93 1.34 -0.89 -13.34
N GLU A 94 1.86 -1.45 -12.27
CA GLU A 94 1.68 -2.85 -11.88
C GLU A 94 1.09 -2.94 -10.47
N GLY A 95 0.23 -3.92 -10.24
CA GLY A 95 -0.28 -4.22 -8.89
C GLY A 95 0.61 -5.21 -8.13
N ALA A 96 0.04 -5.82 -7.09
CA ALA A 96 0.72 -6.77 -6.21
C ALA A 96 1.46 -7.92 -6.93
N PRO A 97 0.94 -8.56 -8.01
CA PRO A 97 1.68 -9.59 -8.74
C PRO A 97 3.06 -9.11 -9.23
N GLY A 98 3.11 -7.93 -9.87
CA GLY A 98 4.35 -7.36 -10.40
C GLY A 98 5.30 -6.89 -9.29
N ILE A 99 4.74 -6.31 -8.23
CA ILE A 99 5.50 -5.94 -7.02
C ILE A 99 6.17 -7.17 -6.40
N PHE A 100 5.46 -8.29 -6.22
CA PHE A 100 6.05 -9.49 -5.63
C PHE A 100 7.15 -10.11 -6.50
N GLN A 101 7.07 -9.99 -7.82
CA GLN A 101 8.13 -10.46 -8.71
C GLN A 101 9.42 -9.64 -8.55
N LYS A 102 9.30 -8.32 -8.40
CA LYS A 102 10.46 -7.41 -8.35
C LYS A 102 11.04 -7.22 -6.93
N PHE A 103 10.22 -7.39 -5.90
CA PHE A 103 10.57 -7.16 -4.50
C PHE A 103 10.33 -8.43 -3.68
N PRO A 104 11.25 -9.42 -3.72
CA PRO A 104 11.07 -10.74 -3.11
C PRO A 104 10.85 -10.71 -1.58
N GLU A 105 11.37 -9.71 -0.90
CA GLU A 105 11.23 -9.46 0.53
C GLU A 105 9.80 -9.08 0.93
N ILE A 106 9.02 -8.50 0.02
CA ILE A 106 7.63 -8.12 0.27
C ILE A 106 6.75 -9.36 0.20
N GLN A 107 6.08 -9.68 1.30
CA GLN A 107 5.17 -10.83 1.41
C GLN A 107 3.71 -10.41 1.38
N THR A 108 3.42 -9.14 1.61
CA THR A 108 2.05 -8.61 1.71
C THR A 108 1.98 -7.23 1.09
N VAL A 109 0.94 -6.98 0.29
CA VAL A 109 0.57 -5.64 -0.18
C VAL A 109 -0.78 -5.28 0.43
N TYR A 110 -0.82 -4.12 1.08
CA TYR A 110 -2.01 -3.50 1.62
C TYR A 110 -2.31 -2.23 0.84
N LEU A 111 -3.56 -2.07 0.42
CA LEU A 111 -4.09 -0.89 -0.23
C LEU A 111 -5.16 -0.27 0.66
N GLU A 112 -5.06 1.03 0.87
CA GLU A 112 -6.09 1.87 1.45
C GLU A 112 -6.48 2.94 0.42
N LEU A 113 -7.75 2.96 0.07
CA LEU A 113 -8.31 4.01 -0.75
C LEU A 113 -9.15 4.94 0.12
N PHE A 114 -8.91 6.24 -0.04
CA PHE A 114 -9.54 7.27 0.76
C PHE A 114 -9.98 8.47 -0.08
N GLU A 115 -10.93 9.22 0.46
CA GLU A 115 -11.39 10.51 -0.04
C GLU A 115 -10.91 11.61 0.91
N LEU A 116 -10.68 12.81 0.38
CA LEU A 116 -10.32 14.00 1.15
C LEU A 116 -11.42 15.02 0.97
N ASP A 117 -12.24 15.19 2.00
CA ASP A 117 -13.31 16.17 2.01
C ASP A 117 -12.75 17.54 2.40
N PRO A 118 -12.74 18.54 1.51
CA PRO A 118 -12.31 19.88 1.87
C PRO A 118 -13.31 20.49 2.84
N LYS A 119 -12.84 20.85 4.02
CA LYS A 119 -13.58 21.63 5.01
C LYS A 119 -12.95 23.01 5.11
N THR A 120 -13.77 23.97 5.53
CA THR A 120 -13.30 25.32 5.80
C THR A 120 -13.70 25.68 7.22
N ARG A 121 -12.73 26.12 8.02
CA ARG A 121 -12.97 26.55 9.40
C ARG A 121 -12.57 28.01 9.57
N SER A 122 -13.41 28.77 10.26
CA SER A 122 -13.05 30.12 10.70
C SER A 122 -12.04 30.03 11.84
N VAL A 123 -10.87 30.64 11.66
CA VAL A 123 -9.77 30.63 12.64
C VAL A 123 -9.99 31.70 13.71
N ASP A 124 -10.52 32.85 13.32
CA ASP A 124 -10.58 34.07 14.15
C ASP A 124 -12.01 34.58 14.39
N GLY A 125 -13.02 33.95 13.80
CA GLY A 125 -14.42 34.41 13.87
C GLY A 125 -14.70 35.69 13.07
N ARG A 126 -13.74 36.21 12.31
CA ARG A 126 -13.82 37.47 11.56
C ARG A 126 -13.62 37.31 10.05
N GLY A 127 -13.52 36.08 9.58
CA GLY A 127 -13.47 35.75 8.16
C GLY A 127 -12.11 35.23 7.70
N GLN A 128 -11.14 35.05 8.60
CA GLN A 128 -9.96 34.28 8.26
C GLN A 128 -10.33 32.79 8.21
N LEU A 129 -10.25 32.23 7.01
CA LEU A 129 -10.61 30.84 6.74
C LEU A 129 -9.34 30.00 6.60
N GLU A 130 -9.31 28.88 7.30
CA GLU A 130 -8.33 27.82 7.09
C GLU A 130 -9.01 26.67 6.35
N LYS A 131 -8.36 26.20 5.28
CA LYS A 131 -8.80 25.02 4.54
C LYS A 131 -8.18 23.80 5.20
N THR A 132 -9.02 22.90 5.70
CA THR A 132 -8.62 21.61 6.25
C THR A 132 -9.17 20.50 5.36
N PHE A 133 -8.59 19.30 5.45
CA PHE A 133 -9.11 18.12 4.76
C PHE A 133 -9.50 17.07 5.79
N GLU A 134 -10.69 16.51 5.64
CA GLU A 134 -11.13 15.37 6.43
C GLU A 134 -10.97 14.10 5.60
N LYS A 135 -10.21 13.14 6.12
CA LYS A 135 -9.95 11.88 5.44
C LYS A 135 -11.04 10.86 5.75
N THR A 136 -11.69 10.37 4.70
CA THR A 136 -12.65 9.26 4.79
C THR A 136 -12.09 8.03 4.08
N VAL A 137 -11.78 6.98 4.82
CA VAL A 137 -11.35 5.70 4.25
C VAL A 137 -12.57 4.89 3.84
N TYR A 138 -12.66 4.54 2.56
CA TYR A 138 -13.82 3.80 2.04
C TYR A 138 -13.48 2.36 1.66
N ALA A 139 -12.22 2.06 1.33
CA ALA A 139 -11.81 0.70 1.02
C ALA A 139 -10.43 0.40 1.57
N LYS A 140 -10.31 -0.79 2.17
CA LYS A 140 -9.03 -1.40 2.54
C LYS A 140 -9.00 -2.79 1.96
N ALA A 141 -7.86 -3.19 1.42
CA ALA A 141 -7.65 -4.53 0.92
C ALA A 141 -6.22 -4.99 1.14
N LEU A 142 -6.05 -6.29 1.38
CA LEU A 142 -4.76 -6.91 1.60
C LEU A 142 -4.64 -8.21 0.81
N VAL A 143 -3.52 -8.38 0.12
CA VAL A 143 -3.17 -9.63 -0.56
C VAL A 143 -1.78 -10.09 -0.15
N ARG A 144 -1.65 -11.40 0.09
CA ARG A 144 -0.39 -12.07 0.39
C ARG A 144 0.20 -12.71 -0.86
N ARG A 145 1.52 -12.78 -0.91
CA ARG A 145 2.27 -13.44 -2.00
C ARG A 145 1.80 -14.88 -2.23
N SER A 146 1.65 -15.65 -1.15
CA SER A 146 1.23 -17.05 -1.23
C SER A 146 -0.15 -17.23 -1.85
N GLN A 147 -1.09 -16.28 -1.64
CA GLN A 147 -2.42 -16.32 -2.24
C GLN A 147 -2.35 -16.15 -3.76
N LEU A 148 -1.51 -15.23 -4.25
CA LEU A 148 -1.33 -15.03 -5.69
C LEU A 148 -0.56 -16.17 -6.35
N GLN A 149 0.47 -16.70 -5.68
CA GLN A 149 1.24 -17.84 -6.18
C GLN A 149 0.36 -19.09 -6.34
N ALA A 150 -0.60 -19.32 -5.44
CA ALA A 150 -1.54 -20.42 -5.54
C ALA A 150 -2.45 -20.34 -6.78
N GLN A 151 -2.67 -19.15 -7.34
CA GLN A 151 -3.48 -18.96 -8.55
C GLN A 151 -2.68 -19.20 -9.85
N ASN A 152 -1.35 -19.21 -9.79
CA ASN A 152 -0.46 -19.39 -10.94
C ASN A 152 -0.80 -18.49 -12.15
N ARG A 153 -1.09 -17.21 -11.90
CA ARG A 153 -1.42 -16.19 -12.91
C ARG A 153 -0.32 -15.14 -13.01
N THR A 154 -0.04 -14.68 -14.23
CA THR A 154 0.89 -13.56 -14.47
C THR A 154 0.25 -12.21 -14.12
N ALA A 155 1.04 -11.13 -14.06
CA ALA A 155 0.51 -9.79 -13.81
C ALA A 155 -0.43 -9.33 -14.95
N GLU A 156 -0.12 -9.74 -16.19
CA GLU A 156 -0.89 -9.50 -17.39
C GLU A 156 -2.23 -10.24 -17.34
N ASP A 157 -2.25 -11.51 -16.91
CA ASP A 157 -3.47 -12.30 -16.75
C ASP A 157 -4.42 -11.66 -15.73
N TRP A 158 -3.87 -11.19 -14.59
CA TRP A 158 -4.66 -10.47 -13.59
C TRP A 158 -5.29 -9.21 -14.18
N LYS A 159 -4.53 -8.42 -14.93
CA LYS A 159 -5.08 -7.23 -15.62
C LYS A 159 -6.13 -7.58 -16.67
N ALA A 160 -5.98 -8.68 -17.39
CA ALA A 160 -6.99 -9.09 -18.37
C ALA A 160 -8.33 -9.38 -17.68
N VAL A 161 -8.31 -10.23 -16.64
CA VAL A 161 -9.52 -10.67 -15.92
C VAL A 161 -10.19 -9.51 -15.16
N LEU A 162 -9.40 -8.68 -14.47
CA LEU A 162 -9.95 -7.59 -13.66
C LEU A 162 -10.63 -6.49 -14.50
N TRP A 163 -10.24 -6.33 -15.78
CA TRP A 163 -10.81 -5.34 -16.69
C TRP A 163 -11.82 -5.89 -17.70
N GLU A 164 -12.03 -7.20 -17.75
CA GLU A 164 -13.02 -7.84 -18.62
C GLU A 164 -14.46 -7.42 -18.30
N GLY A 165 -14.79 -7.29 -17.01
CA GLY A 165 -16.12 -6.90 -16.56
C GLY A 165 -16.26 -6.95 -15.04
N LEU A 166 -17.39 -6.45 -14.52
CA LEU A 166 -17.64 -6.38 -13.08
C LEU A 166 -17.67 -7.79 -12.44
N SER A 167 -18.39 -8.74 -13.05
CA SER A 167 -18.49 -10.11 -12.52
C SER A 167 -17.13 -10.80 -12.46
N SER A 168 -16.37 -10.78 -13.56
CA SER A 168 -15.03 -11.38 -13.67
C SER A 168 -14.08 -10.78 -12.63
N CYS A 169 -14.11 -9.45 -12.46
CA CYS A 169 -13.32 -8.73 -11.46
C CYS A 169 -13.64 -9.15 -10.02
N LEU A 170 -14.93 -9.26 -9.67
CA LEU A 170 -15.37 -9.66 -8.34
C LEU A 170 -15.02 -11.12 -8.04
N GLU A 171 -15.27 -12.03 -8.99
CA GLU A 171 -14.92 -13.45 -8.85
C GLU A 171 -13.42 -13.62 -8.62
N ALA A 172 -12.61 -12.97 -9.45
CA ALA A 172 -11.15 -13.00 -9.35
C ALA A 172 -10.66 -12.49 -7.99
N GLY A 173 -11.12 -11.32 -7.53
CA GLY A 173 -10.70 -10.77 -6.24
C GLY A 173 -11.23 -11.55 -5.03
N ARG A 174 -12.47 -12.05 -5.08
CA ARG A 174 -13.07 -12.85 -3.98
C ARG A 174 -12.41 -14.22 -3.85
N SER A 175 -11.98 -14.84 -4.95
CA SER A 175 -11.28 -16.13 -4.94
C SER A 175 -9.97 -16.12 -4.13
N LEU A 176 -9.34 -14.95 -4.02
CA LEU A 176 -8.10 -14.77 -3.26
C LEU A 176 -8.32 -14.66 -1.75
N SER A 177 -9.59 -14.64 -1.27
CA SER A 177 -9.91 -14.37 0.14
C SER A 177 -9.24 -13.10 0.66
N ILE A 178 -9.22 -12.05 -0.16
CA ILE A 178 -8.66 -10.74 0.19
C ILE A 178 -9.42 -10.20 1.42
N GLN A 179 -8.68 -9.92 2.49
CA GLN A 179 -9.23 -9.25 3.67
C GLN A 179 -9.59 -7.82 3.27
N LYS A 180 -10.87 -7.46 3.41
CA LYS A 180 -11.37 -6.15 3.00
C LYS A 180 -12.32 -5.53 4.01
N GLU A 181 -12.29 -4.21 4.06
CA GLU A 181 -13.23 -3.36 4.79
C GLU A 181 -13.77 -2.34 3.78
N LEU A 182 -15.09 -2.29 3.58
CA LEU A 182 -15.77 -1.32 2.70
C LEU A 182 -16.72 -0.47 3.55
N LYS A 183 -16.70 0.84 3.36
CA LYS A 183 -17.59 1.81 4.03
C LYS A 183 -18.48 2.56 3.05
#